data_AF-A0A7C7J3N7-F1
#
_entry.id   AF-A0A7C7J3N7-F1
#
_cell.length_a   1.000
_cell.length_b   1.000
_cell.length_c   1.000
_cell.angle_alpha   90.00
_cell.angle_beta   90.00
_cell.angle_gamma   90.00
#
_symmetry.space_group_name_H-M   'P 1'
#
loop_
_entity.id
_entity.type
_entity.pdbx_description
1 polymer ?
#
loop_
_entity_poly.entity_id
_entity_poly.type
_entity_poly.pdbx_seq_one_letter_code
_entity_poly.pdbx_strand_id
1 'polypeptide(L)'
;MTPVWAETECNLPTGLGQEAVCTYCVACHSLPIITQQRLSKRVWDEVLVWMVDEQAMPKIATDERALIIDYLANWFGIDKPR
;
A
#
# COMPACT_ATOMS: atom_id res chain seq x y z
N MET A 1 6.71 26.97 -9.45
CA MET A 1 7.35 26.66 -8.15
C MET A 1 6.28 25.98 -7.32
N THR A 2 6.26 24.65 -7.31
CA THR A 2 5.32 23.86 -6.51
C THR A 2 5.70 23.96 -5.03
N PRO A 3 4.73 24.03 -4.10
CA PRO A 3 5.04 24.12 -2.68
C PRO A 3 5.64 22.81 -2.14
N VAL A 4 6.54 22.90 -1.16
CA VAL A 4 7.22 21.76 -0.51
C VAL A 4 6.28 20.75 0.19
N TRP A 5 5.01 21.12 0.38
CA TRP A 5 3.95 20.26 0.93
C TRP A 5 3.13 19.53 -0.15
N ALA A 6 3.36 19.86 -1.43
CA ALA A 6 2.83 19.13 -2.57
C ALA A 6 3.72 17.93 -2.97
N GLU A 7 4.87 17.75 -2.33
CA GLU A 7 5.84 16.69 -2.59
C GLU A 7 5.78 15.63 -1.47
N THR A 8 4.63 14.96 -1.32
CA THR A 8 4.69 13.54 -0.95
C THR A 8 4.49 12.75 -2.23
N GLU A 9 5.45 12.87 -3.15
CA GLU A 9 5.56 11.93 -4.26
C GLU A 9 5.90 10.59 -3.67
N CYS A 10 4.86 9.85 -3.33
CA CYS A 10 4.94 8.44 -3.04
C CYS A 10 5.50 7.76 -4.28
N ASN A 11 6.81 7.52 -4.24
CA ASN A 11 7.65 7.06 -5.33
C ASN A 11 7.36 5.58 -5.65
N LEU A 12 6.17 5.34 -6.14
CA LEU A 12 5.63 4.05 -6.56
C LEU A 12 5.31 4.13 -8.06
N PRO A 13 5.29 3.00 -8.78
CA PRO A 13 4.89 2.99 -10.19
C PRO A 13 3.51 3.61 -10.42
N THR A 14 3.36 4.48 -11.42
CA THR A 14 2.05 5.09 -11.70
C THR A 14 1.02 4.03 -12.08
N GLY A 15 -0.15 4.06 -11.42
CA GLY A 15 -1.22 3.12 -11.71
C GLY A 15 -2.42 3.21 -10.77
N LEU A 16 -3.52 2.55 -11.15
CA LEU A 16 -4.73 2.48 -10.34
C LEU A 16 -4.44 1.84 -8.98
N GLY A 17 -4.75 2.55 -7.89
CA GLY A 17 -4.48 2.13 -6.51
C GLY A 17 -3.20 2.69 -5.91
N GLN A 18 -2.35 3.37 -6.70
CA GLN A 18 -1.15 4.05 -6.19
C GLN A 18 -1.52 5.02 -5.07
N GLU A 19 -2.44 5.97 -5.33
CA GLU A 19 -2.83 6.99 -4.36
C GLU A 19 -3.38 6.41 -3.05
N ALA A 20 -4.13 5.30 -3.12
CA ALA A 20 -4.63 4.60 -1.94
C ALA A 20 -3.47 4.02 -1.11
N VAL A 21 -2.47 3.38 -1.75
CA VAL A 21 -1.27 2.90 -1.03
C VAL A 21 -0.51 4.06 -0.40
N CYS A 22 -0.37 5.16 -1.13
CA CYS A 22 0.33 6.35 -0.68
C CYS A 22 -0.37 7.06 0.47
N THR A 23 -1.68 6.97 0.55
CA THR A 23 -2.48 7.56 1.64
C THR A 23 -2.44 6.67 2.87
N TYR A 24 -2.72 5.37 2.71
CA TYR A 24 -2.96 4.47 3.84
C TYR A 24 -1.70 3.77 4.36
N CYS A 25 -0.79 3.36 3.48
CA CYS A 25 0.26 2.42 3.87
C CYS A 25 1.53 3.11 4.37
N VAL A 26 1.73 4.40 4.09
CA VAL A 26 2.91 5.16 4.53
C VAL A 26 2.71 5.95 5.82
N ALA A 27 1.50 5.91 6.39
CA ALA A 27 1.13 6.69 7.57
C ALA A 27 1.92 6.27 8.84
N CYS A 28 2.32 5.00 8.94
CA CYS A 28 2.98 4.47 10.13
C CYS A 28 4.44 4.05 9.89
N HIS A 29 4.79 3.68 8.66
CA HIS A 29 6.13 3.21 8.30
C HIS A 29 6.44 3.47 6.82
N SER A 30 7.72 3.41 6.45
CA SER A 30 8.17 3.79 5.11
C SER A 30 7.79 2.80 4.01
N LEU A 31 7.75 3.29 2.76
CA LEU A 31 7.47 2.48 1.56
C LEU A 31 8.31 1.20 1.43
N PRO A 32 9.63 1.19 1.71
CA PRO A 32 10.43 -0.02 1.62
C PRO A 32 9.92 -1.18 2.48
N ILE A 33 9.41 -0.91 3.69
CA ILE A 33 8.86 -1.96 4.56
C ILE A 33 7.66 -2.64 3.89
N ILE A 34 6.89 -1.91 3.07
CA ILE A 34 5.69 -2.39 2.40
C ILE A 34 6.07 -3.15 1.12
N THR A 35 6.90 -2.55 0.26
CA THR A 35 7.24 -3.12 -1.05
C THR A 35 8.14 -4.35 -0.93
N GLN A 36 8.95 -4.46 0.13
CA GLN A 36 9.79 -5.64 0.37
C GLN A 36 9.01 -6.90 0.78
N GLN A 37 7.74 -6.79 1.21
CA GLN A 37 6.98 -7.94 1.70
C GLN A 37 6.65 -8.94 0.59
N ARG A 38 6.34 -8.41 -0.59
CA ARG A 38 6.16 -9.19 -1.82
C ARG A 38 5.18 -10.36 -1.69
N LEU A 39 4.00 -10.06 -1.18
CA LEU A 39 2.98 -11.04 -0.81
C LEU A 39 1.98 -11.30 -1.95
N SER A 40 1.25 -12.40 -1.84
CA SER A 40 0.07 -12.65 -2.69
C SER A 40 -1.12 -11.79 -2.24
N LYS A 41 -2.14 -11.63 -3.09
CA LYS A 41 -3.37 -10.88 -2.74
C LYS A 41 -4.02 -11.39 -1.45
N ARG A 42 -4.14 -12.72 -1.30
CA ARG A 42 -4.72 -13.35 -0.11
C ARG A 42 -3.96 -12.98 1.16
N VAL A 43 -2.63 -12.98 1.10
CA VAL A 43 -1.82 -12.68 2.29
C VAL A 43 -1.83 -11.18 2.59
N TRP A 44 -1.86 -10.31 1.57
CA TRP A 44 -2.10 -8.88 1.79
C TRP A 44 -3.46 -8.59 2.45
N ASP A 45 -4.49 -9.33 2.07
CA ASP A 45 -5.82 -9.26 2.69
C ASP A 45 -5.73 -9.53 4.21
N GLU A 46 -5.09 -10.65 4.58
CA GLU A 46 -4.85 -11.05 5.97
C GLU A 46 -4.00 -10.02 6.73
N VAL A 47 -2.96 -9.48 6.11
CA VAL A 47 -2.10 -8.44 6.71
C VAL A 47 -2.89 -7.16 7.00
N LEU A 48 -3.74 -6.71 6.08
CA LEU A 48 -4.54 -5.50 6.31
C LEU A 48 -5.59 -5.70 7.41
N VAL A 49 -6.17 -6.91 7.53
CA VAL A 49 -7.04 -7.25 8.68
C VAL A 49 -6.24 -7.17 9.98
N TRP A 50 -5.09 -7.84 10.03
CA TRP A 50 -4.22 -7.82 11.20
C TRP A 50 -3.75 -6.41 11.59
N MET A 51 -3.43 -5.55 10.61
CA MET A 51 -3.04 -4.17 10.88
C MET A 51 -4.18 -3.37 11.54
N VAL A 52 -5.42 -3.59 11.07
CA VAL A 52 -6.61 -2.93 11.65
C VAL A 52 -6.88 -3.46 13.06
N ASP A 53 -6.85 -4.78 13.24
CA ASP A 53 -7.25 -5.41 14.50
C ASP A 53 -6.18 -5.26 15.59
N GLU A 54 -4.90 -5.37 15.23
CA GLU A 54 -3.79 -5.50 16.20
C GLU A 54 -2.77 -4.34 16.16
N GLN A 55 -2.71 -3.56 15.08
CA GLN A 55 -1.71 -2.48 14.90
C GLN A 55 -2.33 -1.08 14.89
N ALA A 56 -3.59 -0.95 15.32
CA ALA A 56 -4.32 0.32 15.39
C ALA A 56 -4.43 1.07 14.05
N MET A 57 -4.36 0.35 12.91
CA MET A 57 -4.64 0.94 11.61
C MET A 57 -6.14 1.28 11.51
N PRO A 58 -6.52 2.49 11.07
CA PRO A 58 -7.93 2.80 10.79
C PRO A 58 -8.52 1.86 9.74
N LYS A 59 -9.80 1.53 9.89
CA LYS A 59 -10.52 0.71 8.90
C LYS A 59 -10.56 1.43 7.55
N ILE A 60 -10.16 0.71 6.50
CA ILE A 60 -10.17 1.18 5.10
C ILE A 60 -11.53 0.84 4.46
N ALA A 61 -12.04 1.72 3.60
CA ALA A 61 -13.21 1.41 2.77
C ALA A 61 -12.96 0.19 1.88
N THR A 62 -14.00 -0.59 1.58
CA THR A 62 -13.84 -1.90 0.92
C THR A 62 -13.27 -1.77 -0.50
N ASP A 63 -13.67 -0.75 -1.23
CA ASP A 63 -13.18 -0.40 -2.56
C ASP A 63 -11.71 0.03 -2.53
N GLU A 64 -11.34 0.95 -1.65
CA GLU A 64 -9.94 1.40 -1.49
C GLU A 64 -9.03 0.26 -1.03
N ARG A 65 -9.52 -0.61 -0.14
CA ARG A 65 -8.79 -1.80 0.30
C ARG A 65 -8.51 -2.75 -0.86
N ALA A 66 -9.50 -2.98 -1.74
CA ALA A 66 -9.30 -3.79 -2.93
C ALA A 66 -8.25 -3.17 -3.86
N LEU A 67 -8.29 -1.84 -4.06
CA LEU A 67 -7.28 -1.12 -4.85
C LEU A 67 -5.87 -1.29 -4.30
N ILE A 68 -5.68 -1.18 -2.98
CA ILE A 68 -4.38 -1.39 -2.31
C ILE A 68 -3.86 -2.79 -2.57
N ILE A 69 -4.68 -3.82 -2.31
CA ILE A 69 -4.29 -5.23 -2.46
C ILE A 69 -3.92 -5.53 -3.91
N ASP A 70 -4.74 -5.09 -4.86
CA ASP A 70 -4.53 -5.31 -6.27
C ASP A 70 -3.25 -4.62 -6.76
N TYR A 71 -3.03 -3.37 -6.34
CA TYR A 71 -1.84 -2.62 -6.68
C TYR A 71 -0.57 -3.28 -6.14
N LEU A 72 -0.53 -3.60 -4.84
CA LEU A 72 0.66 -4.20 -4.21
C LEU A 72 1.00 -5.57 -4.79
N ALA A 73 0.01 -6.41 -5.06
CA ALA A 73 0.24 -7.69 -5.71
C ALA A 73 0.67 -7.54 -7.18
N ASN A 74 0.11 -6.57 -7.92
CA ASN A 74 0.45 -6.36 -9.32
C ASN A 74 1.87 -5.80 -9.52
N TRP A 75 2.34 -4.93 -8.63
CA TRP A 75 3.64 -4.29 -8.81
C TRP A 75 4.76 -4.97 -8.00
N PHE A 76 4.44 -5.52 -6.83
CA PHE A 76 5.43 -6.04 -5.89
C PHE A 76 5.18 -7.50 -5.49
N GLY A 77 4.18 -8.17 -6.05
CA GLY A 77 3.76 -9.51 -5.64
C GLY A 77 4.84 -10.59 -5.69
N ILE A 78 4.53 -11.73 -5.08
CA ILE A 78 5.42 -12.90 -4.96
C ILE A 78 5.92 -13.42 -6.32
N ASP A 79 5.11 -13.23 -7.37
CA ASP A 79 5.36 -13.65 -8.74
C ASP A 79 6.18 -12.64 -9.56
N LYS A 80 6.45 -11.45 -9.01
CA LYS A 80 7.20 -10.42 -9.74
C LYS A 80 8.72 -10.68 -9.71
N PRO A 81 9.50 -10.09 -10.62
CA PRO A 81 10.96 -10.08 -10.49
C PRO A 81 11.40 -9.34 -9.22
N ARG A 82 12.57 -9.69 -8.68
CA ARG A 82 13.25 -8.94 -7.61
C ARG A 82 13.97 -7.72 -8.17
#